data_AF-A0A1F5DQN3-F1
#
_entry.id   AF-A0A1F5DQN3-F1
#
_cell.length_a   1.000
_cell.length_b   1.000
_cell.length_c   1.000
_cell.angle_alpha   90.00
_cell.angle_beta   90.00
_cell.angle_gamma   90.00
#
_symmetry.space_group_name_H-M   'P 1'
#
loop_
_entity.id
_entity.type
_entity.pdbx_description
1 polymer ?
#
loop_
_entity_poly.entity_id
_entity_poly.type
_entity_poly.pdbx_seq_one_letter_code
_entity_poly.pdbx_strand_id
1 'polypeptide(L)'
;MLRIVAEVQGETLYTTLIDRISDELEIPKSTVRWNLKGLRDSGLITAGDRDNKGVPVRLTEIGKVMVGLVSSADLEIITTPASSTIVNGC
;
A
#
# COMPACT_ATOMS: atom_id res chain seq x y z
N MET A 1 -0.04 0.18 5.41
CA MET A 1 1.22 0.83 4.99
C MET A 1 1.04 1.87 3.88
N LEU A 2 0.27 1.59 2.82
CA LEU A 2 0.08 2.56 1.72
C LEU A 2 -0.51 3.91 2.19
N ARG A 3 -1.45 3.89 3.15
CA ARG A 3 -1.98 5.10 3.79
C ARG A 3 -0.90 5.95 4.46
N ILE A 4 0.01 5.33 5.21
CA ILE A 4 1.10 6.04 5.90
C ILE A 4 2.00 6.73 4.86
N VAL A 5 2.33 6.06 3.75
CA VAL A 5 3.09 6.69 2.65
C VAL A 5 2.36 7.93 2.10
N ALA A 6 1.03 7.89 2.02
CA ALA A 6 0.20 9.01 1.57
C ALA A 6 0.24 10.21 2.52
N GLU A 7 0.49 9.99 3.82
CA GLU A 7 0.61 11.04 4.82
C GLU A 7 1.97 11.74 4.76
N VAL A 8 3.05 11.05 4.34
CA VAL A 8 4.42 11.62 4.37
C VAL A 8 4.86 12.25 3.04
N GLN A 9 4.10 12.11 1.95
CA GLN A 9 4.30 12.69 0.60
C GLN A 9 5.68 13.28 0.20
N GLY A 10 6.76 12.50 0.28
CA GLY A 10 8.09 12.93 -0.13
C GLY A 10 8.85 13.79 0.88
N GLU A 11 8.41 13.81 2.14
CA GLU A 11 9.09 14.45 3.27
C GLU A 11 10.10 13.53 3.95
N THR A 12 10.09 12.23 3.62
CA THR A 12 10.92 11.25 4.30
C THR A 12 11.65 10.30 3.35
N LEU A 13 12.81 9.83 3.80
CA LEU A 13 13.58 8.81 3.12
C LEU A 13 13.06 7.41 3.42
N TYR A 14 13.36 6.47 2.54
CA TYR A 14 12.89 5.09 2.63
C TYR A 14 13.26 4.41 3.96
N THR A 15 14.47 4.65 4.48
CA THR A 15 14.93 4.09 5.76
C THR A 15 14.19 4.70 6.94
N THR A 16 14.02 6.02 6.95
CA THR A 16 13.29 6.73 8.01
C THR A 16 11.82 6.33 8.04
N LEU A 17 11.21 6.09 6.87
CA LEU A 17 9.84 5.57 6.79
C LEU A 17 9.73 4.14 7.35
N ILE A 18 10.74 3.29 7.14
CA ILE A 18 10.78 1.95 7.74
C ILE A 18 10.79 2.05 9.26
N ASP A 19 11.63 2.93 9.82
CA ASP A 19 11.73 3.13 11.27
C ASP A 19 10.38 3.62 11.82
N ARG A 20 9.81 4.68 11.23
CA ARG A 20 8.50 5.22 11.64
C ARG A 20 7.40 4.17 11.61
N ILE A 21 7.25 3.41 10.52
CA ILE A 21 6.20 2.40 10.41
C ILE A 21 6.44 1.24 11.39
N SER A 22 7.70 0.87 11.61
CA SER A 22 8.07 -0.16 12.58
C SER A 22 7.65 0.23 13.99
N ASP A 23 7.90 1.48 14.36
CA ASP A 23 7.59 2.01 15.69
C ASP A 23 6.08 2.24 15.86
N GLU A 24 5.41 2.78 14.83
CA GLU A 24 3.98 3.11 14.86
C GLU A 24 3.07 1.87 14.86
N LEU A 25 3.47 0.80 14.15
CA LEU A 25 2.67 -0.43 14.04
C LEU A 25 3.22 -1.60 14.88
N GLU A 26 4.33 -1.40 15.60
CA GLU A 26 5.07 -2.44 16.32
C GLU A 26 5.46 -3.66 15.46
N ILE A 27 5.67 -3.45 14.16
CA ILE A 27 6.04 -4.49 13.19
C ILE A 27 7.56 -4.50 13.03
N PRO A 28 8.24 -5.67 12.99
CA PRO A 28 9.68 -5.72 12.73
C PRO A 28 10.10 -4.98 11.45
N LYS A 29 11.20 -4.22 11.53
CA LYS A 29 11.76 -3.46 10.39
C LYS A 29 11.99 -4.30 9.13
N SER A 30 12.33 -5.58 9.28
CA SER A 30 12.47 -6.52 8.17
C SER A 30 11.15 -6.70 7.41
N THR A 31 10.05 -6.91 8.12
CA THR A 31 8.70 -7.05 7.56
C THR A 31 8.23 -5.75 6.91
N VAL A 32 8.48 -4.60 7.55
CA VAL A 32 8.17 -3.28 6.96
C VAL A 32 8.94 -3.07 5.65
N ARG A 33 10.25 -3.36 5.65
CA ARG A 33 11.09 -3.27 4.45
C ARG A 33 10.57 -4.17 3.33
N TRP A 34 10.17 -5.41 3.64
CA TRP A 34 9.60 -6.32 2.66
C TRP A 34 8.32 -5.77 2.04
N ASN A 35 7.41 -5.24 2.85
CA ASN A 35 6.16 -4.65 2.38
C ASN A 35 6.39 -3.40 1.53
N LEU A 36 7.23 -2.46 1.99
CA LEU A 36 7.57 -1.27 1.21
C LEU A 36 8.31 -1.64 -0.08
N LYS A 37 9.08 -2.73 -0.09
CA LYS A 37 9.71 -3.24 -1.31
C LYS A 37 8.64 -3.72 -2.28
N GLY A 38 7.67 -4.50 -1.81
CA GLY A 38 6.52 -4.94 -2.61
C GLY A 38 5.76 -3.77 -3.24
N LEU A 39 5.48 -2.71 -2.48
CA LEU A 39 4.80 -1.51 -2.99
C LEU A 39 5.62 -0.76 -4.06
N ARG A 40 6.94 -0.72 -3.91
CA ARG A 40 7.83 -0.09 -4.89
C ARG A 40 7.90 -0.93 -6.16
N ASP A 41 8.12 -2.23 -6.00
CA ASP A 41 8.23 -3.17 -7.11
C ASP A 41 6.92 -3.26 -7.91
N SER A 42 5.76 -3.05 -7.27
CA SER A 42 4.45 -2.97 -7.92
C SER A 42 4.15 -1.59 -8.54
N GLY A 43 5.06 -0.62 -8.45
CA GLY A 43 4.90 0.71 -9.02
C GLY A 43 3.88 1.60 -8.29
N LEU A 44 3.53 1.30 -7.03
CA LEU A 44 2.64 2.14 -6.22
C LEU A 44 3.39 3.30 -5.53
N ILE A 45 4.69 3.11 -5.29
CA ILE A 45 5.56 4.12 -4.70
C ILE A 45 6.86 4.25 -5.50
N THR A 46 7.46 5.43 -5.45
CA THR A 46 8.86 5.67 -5.83
C THR A 46 9.68 6.00 -4.58
N ALA A 47 10.95 5.60 -4.58
CA ALA A 47 11.90 5.87 -3.52
C ALA A 47 13.32 5.67 -4.04
N GLY A 48 14.32 6.20 -3.33
CA GLY A 48 15.72 5.96 -3.65
C GLY A 48 16.14 4.50 -3.55
N ASP A 49 17.25 4.19 -4.19
CA ASP A 49 17.88 2.87 -4.20
C ASP A 49 19.39 2.95 -3.93
N ARG A 50 20.14 1.89 -4.26
CA ARG A 50 21.60 1.84 -4.02
C ARG A 50 22.36 2.83 -4.91
N ASP A 51 21.87 3.08 -6.11
CA ASP A 51 22.51 3.90 -7.14
C ASP A 51 21.98 5.33 -7.12
N ASN A 52 20.75 5.53 -6.62
CA ASN A 52 20.11 6.83 -6.47
C ASN A 52 19.62 7.06 -5.03
N LYS A 53 20.56 7.43 -4.15
CA LYS A 53 20.30 7.69 -2.73
C LYS A 53 19.67 9.06 -2.50
N GLY A 54 19.02 9.22 -1.34
CA GLY A 54 18.47 10.52 -0.92
C GLY A 54 17.17 10.91 -1.61
N VAL A 55 16.61 10.07 -2.48
CA VAL A 55 15.30 10.29 -3.09
C VAL A 55 14.19 9.96 -2.07
N PRO A 56 13.35 10.94 -1.71
CA PRO A 56 12.25 10.73 -0.77
C PRO A 56 11.18 9.78 -1.31
N VAL A 57 10.44 9.15 -0.41
CA VAL A 57 9.36 8.23 -0.76
C VAL A 57 8.13 9.01 -1.24
N ARG A 58 7.60 8.69 -2.42
CA ARG A 58 6.40 9.31 -2.98
C ARG A 58 5.42 8.27 -3.51
N LEU A 59 4.13 8.58 -3.50
CA LEU A 59 3.15 7.82 -4.26
C LEU A 59 3.31 8.10 -5.75
N THR A 60 3.16 7.07 -6.57
CA THR A 60 2.91 7.25 -8.01
C THR A 60 1.46 7.69 -8.23
N GLU A 61 1.10 8.08 -9.45
CA GLU A 61 -0.31 8.37 -9.78
C GLU A 61 -1.21 7.17 -9.51
N ILE A 62 -0.78 5.96 -9.86
CA ILE A 62 -1.51 4.71 -9.54
C ILE A 62 -1.62 4.53 -8.02
N GLY A 63 -0.53 4.80 -7.28
CA GLY A 63 -0.54 4.78 -5.82
C GLY A 63 -1.57 5.72 -5.20
N LYS A 64 -1.70 6.94 -5.71
CA LYS A 64 -2.69 7.92 -5.26
C LYS A 64 -4.12 7.43 -5.51
N VAL A 65 -4.39 6.90 -6.70
CA VAL A 65 -5.71 6.33 -7.04
C VAL A 65 -6.05 5.17 -6.10
N MET A 66 -5.10 4.25 -5.85
CA MET A 66 -5.31 3.13 -4.94
C MET A 66 -5.58 3.57 -3.51
N VAL A 67 -4.89 4.60 -3.01
CA VAL A 67 -5.21 5.18 -1.70
C VAL A 67 -6.63 5.72 -1.68
N GLY A 68 -7.05 6.44 -2.73
CA GLY A 68 -8.42 6.93 -2.86
C GLY A 68 -9.45 5.81 -2.83
N LEU A 69 -9.25 4.76 -3.63
CA LEU A 69 -10.15 3.60 -3.68
C LEU A 69 -10.25 2.89 -2.33
N VAL A 70 -9.12 2.63 -1.68
CA VAL A 70 -9.10 1.93 -0.38
C VAL A 70 -9.64 2.81 0.74
N SER A 71 -9.49 4.14 0.65
CA SER A 71 -10.05 5.09 1.64
C SER A 71 -11.54 5.34 1.41
N SER A 72 -12.05 5.11 0.19
CA SER A 72 -13.48 5.15 -0.13
C SER A 72 -14.18 3.79 0.06
N ALA A 73 -13.42 2.71 0.27
CA ALA A 73 -13.93 1.35 0.40
C ALA A 73 -14.47 0.97 1.79
N ASP A 74 -14.72 1.94 2.68
CA ASP A 74 -15.57 1.71 3.86
C ASP A 74 -17.06 1.51 3.49
N LEU A 75 -17.43 1.53 2.19
CA LEU A 75 -18.77 1.16 1.70
C LEU A 75 -18.72 0.05 0.64
N GLU A 76 -19.12 -1.15 1.09
CA GLU A 76 -19.85 -2.19 0.34
C GLU A 76 -19.31 -2.61 -1.05
N ILE A 77 -18.18 -3.34 -1.10
CA ILE A 77 -17.91 -4.25 -2.22
C ILE A 77 -17.50 -5.64 -1.71
N ILE A 78 -18.35 -6.22 -0.85
CA ILE A 78 -18.47 -7.69 -0.72
C ILE A 78 -19.94 -8.13 -0.67
N THR A 79 -20.85 -7.37 -1.29
CA THR A 79 -22.22 -7.84 -1.60
C THR A 79 -22.25 -8.34 -3.04
N THR A 80 -21.61 -9.47 -3.33
CA THR A 80 -22.10 -10.28 -4.44
C THR A 80 -23.31 -11.05 -3.92
N PRO A 81 -24.54 -10.79 -4.39
CA PRO A 81 -25.59 -11.77 -4.18
C PRO A 81 -25.20 -13.00 -4.99
N ALA A 82 -24.92 -14.10 -4.31
CA ALA A 82 -25.13 -15.40 -4.91
C ALA A 82 -26.62 -15.48 -5.27
N SER A 83 -26.96 -15.20 -6.52
CA SER A 83 -28.23 -15.60 -7.15
C SER A 83 -27.84 -16.54 -8.28
N SER A 84 -27.97 -17.85 -8.04
CA SER A 84 -29.14 -18.67 -8.40
C SER A 84 -29.08 -18.99 -9.91
N THR A 85 -29.15 -20.21 -10.43
CA THR A 85 -29.99 -21.38 -10.13
C THR A 85 -29.52 -22.50 -11.07
N ILE A 86 -29.41 -23.75 -10.62
CA ILE A 86 -29.85 -24.88 -11.46
C ILE A 86 -30.85 -25.69 -10.64
N VAL A 87 -32.09 -25.60 -11.09
CA VAL A 87 -33.23 -26.43 -10.72
C VAL A 87 -33.03 -27.88 -11.20
N ASN A 88 -33.43 -28.82 -10.34
CA ASN A 88 -33.72 -30.25 -10.50
C ASN A 88 -33.46 -30.97 -11.83
N GLY A 89 -32.87 -32.17 -11.70
CA GLY A 89 -32.93 -33.24 -12.69
C GLY A 89 -32.64 -34.61 -12.08
N CYS A 90 -33.54 -35.13 -11.24
CA CYS A 90 -33.78 -36.55 -10.95
C CYS A 90 -35.24 -36.71 -10.49
#